data_AF-A0A924YA09-F1
#
_entry.id   AF-A0A924YA09-F1
#
_cell.length_a   1.000
_cell.length_b   1.000
_cell.length_c   1.000
_cell.angle_alpha   90.00
_cell.angle_beta   90.00
_cell.angle_gamma   90.00
#
_symmetry.space_group_name_H-M   'P 1'
#
loop_
_entity.id
_entity.type
_entity.pdbx_description
1 polymer ?
#
loop_
_entity_poly.entity_id
_entity_poly.type
_entity_poly.pdbx_seq_one_letter_code
_entity_poly.pdbx_strand_id
1 'polypeptide(L)' 'MREVVIYPGEDGYWIVECPSLPGCISQGKTRAEVLANIEEAIELWIEDVQAHNEWLNEL' A
#
# COMPACT_ATOMS: atom_id res chain seq x y z
N MET A 1 -4.58 13.44 -0.80
CA MET A 1 -4.51 12.34 -1.77
C MET A 1 -3.04 11.94 -1.85
N ARG A 2 -2.69 10.67 -1.57
CA ARG A 2 -1.31 10.20 -1.66
C ARG A 2 -0.99 9.88 -3.12
N GLU A 3 0.26 10.12 -3.52
CA GLU A 3 0.73 9.73 -4.85
C GLU A 3 1.19 8.27 -4.84
N VAL A 4 0.98 7.59 -5.97
CA VAL A 4 1.40 6.20 -6.19
C VAL A 4 2.14 6.09 -7.52
N VAL A 5 3.08 5.15 -7.59
CA VAL A 5 3.84 4.86 -8.80
C VAL A 5 3.41 3.48 -9.30
N ILE A 6 2.97 3.40 -10.57
CA ILE A 6 2.55 2.14 -11.21
C ILE A 6 3.57 1.77 -12.28
N TYR A 7 4.00 0.51 -12.28
CA TYR A 7 4.91 -0.04 -13.28
C TYR A 7 4.59 -1.51 -13.61
N PRO A 8 5.02 -2.03 -14.78
CA PRO A 8 4.84 -3.44 -15.12
C PRO A 8 5.62 -4.36 -14.18
N GLY A 9 4.98 -5.44 -13.72
CA GLY A 9 5.60 -6.56 -13.03
C GLY A 9 5.76 -7.79 -13.92
N GLU A 10 6.07 -8.93 -13.30
CA GLU A 10 6.19 -10.23 -13.99
C GLU A 10 4.82 -10.82 -14.34
N ASP A 11 4.78 -11.79 -15.27
CA ASP A 11 3.58 -12.55 -15.64
C ASP A 11 2.33 -11.72 -15.99
N GLY A 12 2.54 -10.53 -16.54
CA GLY A 12 1.46 -9.60 -16.92
C GLY A 12 0.76 -8.95 -15.72
N TYR A 13 1.38 -8.94 -14.54
CA TYR A 13 0.93 -8.12 -13.43
C TYR A 13 1.36 -6.65 -13.59
N TRP A 14 0.60 -5.77 -12.97
CA TRP A 14 1.02 -4.42 -12.60
C TRP A 14 1.45 -4.45 -11.14
N ILE A 15 2.49 -3.68 -10.82
CA ILE A 15 2.89 -3.36 -9.46
C ILE A 15 2.57 -1.90 -9.22
N VAL A 16 2.19 -1.58 -7.98
CA VAL A 16 2.00 -0.22 -7.51
C VAL A 16 2.60 -0.06 -6.12
N GLU A 17 3.21 1.08 -5.87
CA GLU A 17 3.75 1.42 -4.55
C GLU A 17 3.39 2.85 -4.17
N CYS A 18 3.31 3.12 -2.86
CA CYS A 18 3.15 4.46 -2.31
C CYS A 18 4.48 4.94 -1.71
N PRO A 19 5.26 5.80 -2.38
CA PRO A 19 6.60 6.20 -1.90
C PRO A 19 6.60 6.89 -0.53
N SER A 20 5.49 7.55 -0.17
CA SER A 20 5.34 8.17 1.15
C SER A 20 5.13 7.18 2.30
N LEU A 21 4.85 5.91 2.00
CA LEU A 21 4.61 4.83 2.97
C LEU A 21 5.56 3.66 2.66
N PRO A 22 6.77 3.66 3.23
CA PRO A 22 7.77 2.64 2.93
C PRO A 22 7.24 1.22 3.13
N GLY A 23 7.42 0.37 2.11
CA GLY A 23 6.94 -1.01 2.10
C GLY A 23 5.46 -1.19 1.73
N CYS A 24 4.70 -0.11 1.51
CA CYS A 24 3.31 -0.19 1.03
C CYS A 24 3.30 -0.43 -0.49
N ILE A 25 3.19 -1.70 -0.86
CA ILE A 25 3.24 -2.20 -2.23
C ILE A 25 2.03 -3.12 -2.46
N SER A 26 1.47 -3.08 -3.66
CA SER A 26 0.42 -3.99 -4.08
C SER A 26 0.57 -4.39 -5.55
N GLN A 27 -0.23 -5.35 -6.00
CA GLN A 27 -0.20 -5.85 -7.37
C GLN A 27 -1.61 -6.23 -7.88
N GLY A 28 -1.77 -6.28 -9.20
CA GLY A 28 -3.03 -6.69 -9.85
C GLY A 28 -2.84 -6.95 -11.34
N LYS A 29 -3.72 -7.74 -11.96
CA LYS A 29 -3.70 -8.02 -13.41
C LYS A 29 -4.15 -6.82 -14.25
N THR A 30 -4.84 -5.86 -13.64
CA THR A 30 -5.30 -4.64 -14.32
C THR A 30 -4.92 -3.38 -13.52
N ARG A 31 -4.90 -2.23 -14.19
CA ARG A 31 -4.70 -0.93 -13.51
C ARG A 31 -5.80 -0.60 -12.51
N ALA A 32 -7.04 -1.01 -12.77
CA ALA A 32 -8.14 -0.77 -11.83
C ALA A 32 -7.97 -1.61 -10.57
N GLU A 33 -7.62 -2.90 -10.74
CA GLU A 33 -7.36 -3.82 -9.62
C GLU A 33 -6.17 -3.36 -8.78
N VAL A 34 -5.04 -2.98 -9.41
CA VAL A 34 -3.86 -2.56 -8.67
C VAL A 34 -4.14 -1.29 -7.84
N LEU A 35 -4.95 -0.36 -8.38
CA LEU A 35 -5.36 0.86 -7.68
C LEU A 35 -6.29 0.58 -6.50
N ALA A 36 -7.25 -0.35 -6.64
CA ALA A 36 -8.09 -0.77 -5.53
C ALA A 36 -7.24 -1.45 -4.43
N ASN A 37 -6.35 -2.36 -4.82
CA ASN A 37 -5.54 -3.11 -3.87
C ASN A 37 -4.53 -2.23 -3.11
N ILE A 38 -4.00 -1.15 -3.70
CA ILE A 38 -3.12 -0.22 -2.97
C ILE A 38 -3.89 0.72 -2.05
N GLU A 39 -5.15 1.02 -2.36
CA GLU A 39 -6.02 1.79 -1.45
C GLU A 39 -6.23 1.02 -0.14
N GLU A 40 -6.58 -0.27 -0.23
CA GLU A 40 -6.69 -1.15 0.95
C GLU A 40 -5.35 -1.31 1.70
N ALA A 41 -4.24 -1.49 0.97
CA ALA A 41 -2.93 -1.60 1.61
C ALA A 41 -2.48 -0.32 2.33
N ILE A 42 -2.87 0.85 1.83
CA ILE A 42 -2.62 2.15 2.49
C ILE A 42 -3.42 2.25 3.79
N GLU A 43 -4.68 1.82 3.79
CA GLU A 43 -5.52 1.81 4.99
C GLU A 43 -4.91 0.91 6.07
N LEU A 44 -4.59 -0.34 5.71
CA LEU A 44 -3.96 -1.30 6.62
C LEU A 44 -2.62 -0.81 7.19
N TRP A 45 -1.79 -0.16 6.36
CA TRP A 45 -0.52 0.40 6.82
C TRP A 45 -0.72 1.47 7.90
N ILE A 46 -1.74 2.33 7.73
CA ILE A 46 -2.06 3.39 8.69
C ILE A 46 -2.58 2.79 9.99
N GLU A 47 -3.47 1.80 9.90
CA GLU A 47 -4.01 1.07 11.05
C GLU A 47 -2.90 0.40 11.86
N ASP A 48 -1.95 -0.28 11.20
CA ASP A 48 -0.83 -0.95 11.85
C ASP A 48 0.09 0.06 12.60
N VAL A 49 0.42 1.18 11.95
CA VAL A 49 1.22 2.25 12.59
C VAL A 49 0.48 2.87 13.78
N GLN A 50 -0.84 3.07 13.68
CA GLN A 50 -1.64 3.59 14.79
C GLN A 50 -1.66 2.60 15.96
N ALA A 51 -1.95 1.33 15.70
CA ALA A 51 -1.97 0.28 16.73
C ALA A 51 -0.60 0.12 17.42
N HIS A 52 0.50 0.21 16.65
CA HIS A 52 1.84 0.17 17.22
C HIS A 52 2.14 1.39 18.10
N ASN A 53 1.74 2.60 17.66
CA ASN A 53 1.89 3.81 18.46
C ASN A 53 1.04 3.78 19.73
N GLU A 54 -0.19 3.27 19.67
CA GLU A 54 -1.06 3.07 20.83
C GLU A 54 -0.40 2.11 21.83
N TRP A 55 0.11 0.97 21.37
CA TRP A 55 0.84 0.03 22.21
C TRP A 55 2.07 0.67 22.87
N LEU A 56 2.84 1.47 22.14
CA LEU A 56 4.01 2.18 22.70
C LEU A 56 3.64 3.23 23.75
N ASN A 57 2.47 3.86 23.64
CA ASN A 57 2.01 4.87 24.60
C ASN A 57 1.49 4.26 25.91
N GLU A 58 1.21 2.96 25.94
CA GLU A 58 0.75 2.21 27.12
C GLU A 58 1.90 1.57 27.92
N LEU A 59 3.15 1.67 27.45
CA LEU A 59 4.37 1.19 28.14
C LEU A 59 5.05 2.29 28.96
#